data_AF-A0A498JQL5-F1
#
_entry.id   AF-A0A498JQL5-F1
#
_cell.length_a   1.000
_cell.length_b   1.000
_cell.length_c   1.000
_cell.angle_alpha   90.00
_cell.angle_beta   90.00
_cell.angle_gamma   90.00
#
_symmetry.space_group_name_H-M   'P 1'
#
loop_
_entity.id
_entity.type
_entity.pdbx_description
1 polymer ?
#
loop_
_entity_poly.entity_id
_entity_poly.type
_entity_poly.pdbx_seq_one_letter_code
_entity_poly.pdbx_strand_id
1 'polypeptide(L)'
;MQKQTAASTISNPTVYNSDPYKSLKLVSNPDGTITRLAKFPDSLATYDPNLPTPVFTKDVLINQSNNTWVEYRLASEQRLPTAYEDAVETLHFIKTTSDNWLRDYVDLSNCYLLGSSPSGNIAYHAGLRATVVADDFYRLKIQGLILHHSFFGGV
;
A
#
# COMPACT_ATOMS: atom_id res chain seq x y z
N MET A 1 33.04 59.73 -12.09
CA MET A 1 31.71 59.19 -11.69
C MET A 1 31.85 57.69 -11.47
N GLN A 2 31.93 57.26 -10.21
CA GLN A 2 32.07 55.86 -9.82
C GLN A 2 30.70 55.16 -9.96
N LYS A 3 30.64 54.03 -10.67
CA LYS A 3 29.50 53.12 -10.59
C LYS A 3 29.68 52.23 -9.36
N GLN A 4 28.83 52.43 -8.35
CA GLN A 4 28.66 51.49 -7.25
C GLN A 4 27.93 50.26 -7.78
N THR A 5 28.62 49.12 -7.81
CA THR A 5 28.00 47.81 -8.03
C THR A 5 27.53 47.30 -6.68
N ALA A 6 26.22 47.33 -6.43
CA ALA A 6 25.64 46.69 -5.25
C ALA A 6 25.68 45.17 -5.45
N ALA A 7 26.49 44.49 -4.65
CA ALA A 7 26.45 43.04 -4.54
C ALA A 7 25.16 42.65 -3.80
N SER A 8 24.19 42.05 -4.50
CA SER A 8 23.04 41.41 -3.87
C SER A 8 23.53 40.14 -3.18
N THR A 9 23.62 40.17 -1.86
CA THR A 9 23.84 38.97 -1.04
C THR A 9 22.63 38.05 -1.22
N ILE A 10 22.76 37.04 -2.08
CA ILE A 10 21.80 35.95 -2.16
C ILE A 10 21.93 35.20 -0.83
N SER A 11 20.95 35.34 0.06
CA SER A 11 20.83 34.48 1.22
C SER A 11 20.71 33.05 0.72
N ASN A 12 21.69 32.20 1.06
CA ASN A 12 21.58 30.75 0.84
C ASN A 12 20.22 30.29 1.39
N PRO A 13 19.43 29.51 0.65
CA PRO A 13 18.24 28.91 1.21
C PRO A 13 18.68 28.10 2.43
N THR A 14 18.16 28.45 3.60
CA THR A 14 18.28 27.62 4.79
C THR A 14 17.79 26.24 4.41
N VAL A 15 18.71 25.29 4.26
CA VAL A 15 18.37 23.88 4.13
C VAL A 15 17.58 23.56 5.39
N TYR A 16 16.27 23.42 5.27
CA TYR A 16 15.46 22.81 6.32
C TYR A 16 15.96 21.37 6.43
N ASN A 17 16.97 21.17 7.26
CA ASN A 17 17.48 19.85 7.61
C ASN A 17 16.48 19.22 8.58
N SER A 18 15.26 18.97 8.10
CA SER A 18 14.27 18.20 8.81
C SER A 18 14.73 16.76 8.76
N ASP A 19 15.13 16.21 9.90
CA ASP A 19 15.36 14.78 10.05
C ASP A 19 14.12 14.02 9.53
N PRO A 20 14.26 13.23 8.44
CA PRO A 20 13.13 12.53 7.83
C PRO A 20 12.55 11.48 8.79
N TYR A 21 13.36 10.87 9.65
CA TYR A 21 12.91 9.88 10.63
C TYR A 21 12.01 10.53 11.68
N LYS A 22 12.35 11.74 12.12
CA LYS A 22 11.53 12.52 13.04
C LYS A 22 10.15 12.84 12.46
N SER A 23 10.10 13.21 11.17
CA SER A 23 8.83 13.52 10.48
C SER A 23 7.95 12.28 10.31
N LEU A 24 8.56 11.11 10.11
CA LEU A 24 7.87 9.83 9.94
C LEU A 24 7.61 9.08 11.25
N LYS A 25 8.05 9.64 12.39
CA LYS A 25 7.98 8.98 13.72
C LYS A 25 8.68 7.61 13.71
N LEU A 26 9.88 7.57 13.14
CA LEU A 26 10.74 6.41 13.04
C LEU A 26 12.04 6.65 13.82
N VAL A 27 12.68 5.57 14.27
CA VAL A 27 14.06 5.58 14.79
C VAL A 27 14.88 4.61 13.97
N SER A 28 15.98 5.07 13.39
CA SER A 28 16.97 4.20 12.76
C SER A 28 17.88 3.61 13.84
N ASN A 29 17.95 2.29 13.92
CA ASN A 29 18.79 1.59 14.88
C ASN A 29 20.20 1.34 14.28
N PRO A 30 21.25 1.17 15.12
CA PRO A 30 22.61 0.89 14.64
C PRO A 30 22.77 -0.43 13.87
N ASP A 31 21.86 -1.38 14.07
CA ASP A 31 21.83 -2.67 13.36
C ASP A 31 21.18 -2.57 11.96
N GLY A 32 20.75 -1.37 11.54
CA GLY A 32 20.11 -1.13 10.25
C GLY A 32 18.60 -1.38 10.23
N THR A 33 18.01 -1.76 11.36
CA THR A 33 16.55 -1.86 11.52
C THR A 33 15.91 -0.50 11.82
N ILE A 34 14.58 -0.43 11.74
CA ILE A 34 13.83 0.80 12.03
C ILE A 34 12.75 0.48 13.07
N THR A 35 12.67 1.29 14.13
CA THR A 35 11.61 1.22 15.14
C THR A 35 10.50 2.24 14.82
N ARG A 36 9.25 1.79 14.78
CA ARG A 36 8.07 2.67 14.62
C ARG A 36 7.66 3.25 15.98
N LEU A 37 7.70 4.58 16.11
CA LEU A 37 7.25 5.27 17.33
C LEU A 37 5.76 5.63 17.29
N ALA A 38 5.19 5.71 16.09
CA ALA A 38 3.76 5.92 15.91
C ALA A 38 2.98 4.64 16.17
N LYS A 39 2.03 4.69 17.11
CA LYS A 39 0.92 3.72 17.15
C LYS A 39 -0.19 4.26 16.26
N PHE A 40 -0.48 3.53 15.20
CA PHE A 40 -1.65 3.83 14.37
C PHE A 40 -2.88 3.21 15.05
N PRO A 41 -3.99 3.95 15.14
CA PRO A 41 -5.20 3.40 15.72
C PRO A 41 -5.70 2.26 14.85
N ASP A 42 -6.03 1.14 15.50
CA ASP A 42 -6.61 -0.01 14.85
C ASP A 42 -8.12 -0.07 15.11
N SER A 43 -8.90 -0.26 14.06
CA SER A 43 -10.32 -0.66 14.16
C SER A 43 -10.41 -2.18 14.13
N LEU A 44 -11.34 -2.76 14.91
CA LEU A 44 -11.59 -4.19 14.88
C LEU A 44 -12.60 -4.52 13.79
N ALA A 45 -12.42 -5.66 13.13
CA ALA A 45 -13.43 -6.23 12.24
C ALA A 45 -14.79 -6.34 12.96
N THR A 46 -15.84 -5.88 12.30
CA THR A 46 -17.19 -5.79 12.85
C THR A 46 -18.19 -6.51 11.96
N TYR A 47 -18.84 -7.55 12.50
CA TYR A 47 -19.87 -8.34 11.80
C TYR A 47 -21.23 -8.32 12.53
N ASP A 48 -21.37 -7.61 13.65
CA ASP A 48 -22.63 -7.60 14.39
C ASP A 48 -23.70 -6.77 13.66
N PRO A 49 -24.80 -7.38 13.17
CA PRO A 49 -25.86 -6.68 12.45
C PRO A 49 -26.65 -5.71 13.34
N ASN A 50 -26.45 -5.75 14.66
CA ASN A 50 -27.12 -4.86 15.61
C ASN A 50 -26.30 -3.60 15.92
N LEU A 51 -25.06 -3.52 15.44
CA LEU A 51 -24.26 -2.31 15.59
C LEU A 51 -24.65 -1.28 14.52
N PRO A 52 -24.63 0.03 14.84
CA PRO A 52 -24.98 1.11 13.91
C PRO A 52 -23.89 1.37 12.86
N THR A 53 -23.13 0.34 12.47
CA THR A 53 -22.05 0.44 11.48
C THR A 53 -22.62 0.15 10.09
N PRO A 54 -22.47 1.07 9.11
CA PRO A 54 -23.04 0.90 7.77
C PRO A 54 -22.32 -0.16 6.92
N VAL A 55 -21.17 -0.69 7.38
CA VAL A 55 -20.31 -1.61 6.64
C VAL A 55 -19.84 -2.74 7.56
N PHE A 56 -19.99 -3.98 7.11
CA PHE A 56 -19.43 -5.16 7.78
C PHE A 56 -18.02 -5.46 7.30
N THR A 57 -17.15 -5.88 8.22
CA THR A 57 -15.74 -6.16 7.99
C THR A 57 -15.35 -7.48 8.64
N LYS A 58 -14.39 -8.20 8.03
CA LYS A 58 -13.82 -9.45 8.54
C LYS A 58 -12.38 -9.59 8.06
N ASP A 59 -11.60 -10.34 8.83
CA ASP A 59 -10.19 -10.60 8.55
C ASP A 59 -10.06 -11.99 7.95
N VAL A 60 -9.40 -12.08 6.80
CA VAL A 60 -9.15 -13.37 6.14
C VAL A 60 -7.65 -13.54 5.93
N LEU A 61 -7.04 -14.47 6.65
CA LEU A 61 -5.61 -14.78 6.48
C LEU A 61 -5.33 -15.33 5.08
N ILE A 62 -4.33 -14.75 4.41
CA ILE A 62 -3.86 -15.16 3.07
C ILE A 62 -2.61 -16.03 3.22
N ASN A 63 -1.62 -15.51 3.95
CA ASN A 63 -0.34 -16.16 4.13
C ASN A 63 0.12 -16.04 5.59
N GLN A 64 0.12 -17.17 6.28
CA GLN A 64 0.50 -17.23 7.70
C GLN A 64 2.00 -17.00 7.93
N SER A 65 2.86 -17.34 6.95
CA SER A 65 4.32 -17.18 7.08
C SER A 65 4.77 -15.73 6.95
N ASN A 66 4.06 -14.94 6.14
CA ASN A 66 4.30 -13.51 5.96
C ASN A 66 3.42 -12.63 6.85
N ASN A 67 2.53 -13.25 7.65
CA ASN A 67 1.49 -12.57 8.41
C ASN A 67 0.67 -11.62 7.52
N THR A 68 0.24 -12.11 6.35
CA THR A 68 -0.55 -11.36 5.38
C THR A 68 -2.01 -11.79 5.49
N TRP A 69 -2.91 -10.83 5.70
CA TRP A 69 -4.36 -11.04 5.70
C TRP A 69 -5.06 -10.01 4.78
N VAL A 70 -6.22 -10.38 4.23
CA VAL A 70 -7.14 -9.42 3.61
C VAL A 70 -7.95 -8.77 4.73
N GLU A 71 -7.45 -7.65 5.20
CA GLU A 71 -8.18 -6.57 5.87
C GLU A 71 -7.32 -5.30 5.68
N TYR A 72 -7.92 -4.12 5.51
CA TYR A 72 -7.19 -2.87 5.27
C TYR A 72 -6.29 -2.52 6.49
N ARG A 73 -5.04 -3.01 6.61
CA ARG A 73 -3.93 -2.37 7.35
C ARG A 73 -2.57 -3.09 7.35
N LEU A 74 -1.55 -2.23 7.50
CA LEU A 74 -0.11 -2.39 7.75
C LEU A 74 0.81 -2.94 6.64
N ALA A 75 1.87 -2.16 6.38
CA ALA A 75 2.93 -2.49 5.44
C ALA A 75 3.84 -3.57 6.04
N SER A 76 4.06 -4.63 5.26
CA SER A 76 5.02 -5.71 5.53
C SER A 76 6.36 -5.17 6.06
N GLU A 77 6.93 -5.85 7.05
CA GLU A 77 8.30 -5.57 7.53
C GLU A 77 9.36 -5.98 6.51
N GLN A 78 8.97 -6.75 5.48
CA GLN A 78 9.85 -7.16 4.42
C GLN A 78 9.98 -6.08 3.35
N ARG A 79 11.19 -5.95 2.82
CA ARG A 79 11.49 -5.03 1.71
C ARG A 79 10.80 -5.52 0.43
N LEU A 80 10.67 -4.62 -0.54
CA LEU A 80 10.31 -5.01 -1.90
C LEU A 80 11.30 -6.08 -2.42
N PRO A 81 10.83 -7.08 -3.19
CA PRO A 81 9.54 -7.17 -3.87
C PRO A 81 8.41 -7.87 -3.08
N THR A 82 8.57 -8.21 -1.80
CA THR A 82 7.59 -9.03 -1.04
C THR A 82 6.16 -8.51 -1.17
N ALA A 83 5.94 -7.19 -1.02
CA ALA A 83 4.60 -6.62 -1.13
C ALA A 83 3.95 -6.81 -2.52
N TYR A 84 4.75 -6.94 -3.58
CA TYR A 84 4.25 -7.27 -4.92
C TYR A 84 3.89 -8.75 -5.04
N GLU A 85 4.65 -9.65 -4.39
CA GLU A 85 4.33 -11.08 -4.35
C GLU A 85 3.07 -11.34 -3.53
N ASP A 86 2.96 -10.73 -2.34
CA ASP A 86 1.78 -10.82 -1.48
C ASP A 86 0.52 -10.33 -2.23
N ALA A 87 0.64 -9.26 -3.03
CA ALA A 87 -0.45 -8.76 -3.85
C ALA A 87 -0.89 -9.76 -4.93
N VAL A 88 0.05 -10.46 -5.58
CA VAL A 88 -0.27 -11.50 -6.58
C VAL A 88 -0.84 -12.76 -5.91
N GLU A 89 -0.27 -13.17 -4.76
CA GLU A 89 -0.80 -14.27 -3.94
C GLU A 89 -2.24 -14.00 -3.51
N THR A 90 -2.54 -12.76 -3.13
CA THR A 90 -3.91 -12.31 -2.82
C THR A 90 -4.86 -12.51 -4.01
N LEU A 91 -4.43 -12.23 -5.24
CA LEU A 91 -5.27 -12.48 -6.43
C LEU A 91 -5.52 -13.98 -6.63
N HIS A 92 -4.51 -14.82 -6.41
CA HIS A 92 -4.68 -16.28 -6.44
C HIS A 92 -5.61 -16.78 -5.34
N PHE A 93 -5.53 -16.20 -4.15
CA PHE A 93 -6.45 -16.49 -3.05
C PHE A 93 -7.89 -16.13 -3.41
N ILE A 94 -8.14 -14.92 -3.92
CA ILE A 94 -9.50 -14.48 -4.31
C ILE A 94 -10.09 -15.39 -5.40
N LYS A 95 -9.27 -15.88 -6.33
CA LYS A 95 -9.71 -16.84 -7.35
C LYS A 95 -10.17 -18.18 -6.77
N THR A 96 -9.51 -18.65 -5.71
CA THR A 96 -9.61 -20.05 -5.23
C THR A 96 -10.41 -20.20 -3.94
N THR A 97 -10.65 -19.10 -3.24
CA THR A 97 -11.34 -19.09 -1.95
C THR A 97 -12.79 -19.55 -2.07
N SER A 98 -13.24 -20.28 -1.05
CA SER A 98 -14.64 -20.68 -0.85
C SER A 98 -15.41 -19.69 0.04
N ASP A 99 -14.83 -18.53 0.32
CA ASP A 99 -15.40 -17.50 1.17
C ASP A 99 -16.81 -17.09 0.69
N ASN A 100 -17.79 -17.16 1.60
CA ASN A 100 -19.18 -16.89 1.26
C ASN A 100 -19.41 -15.44 0.84
N TRP A 101 -18.67 -14.46 1.36
CA TRP A 101 -18.89 -13.06 0.97
C TRP A 101 -18.42 -12.80 -0.45
N LEU A 102 -17.24 -13.31 -0.78
CA LEU A 102 -16.68 -13.20 -2.14
C LEU A 102 -17.52 -14.00 -3.15
N ARG A 103 -18.02 -15.18 -2.75
CA ARG A 103 -18.85 -16.02 -3.62
C ARG A 103 -20.24 -15.44 -3.88
N ASP A 104 -20.88 -14.90 -2.84
CA ASP A 104 -22.31 -14.52 -2.90
C ASP A 104 -22.55 -13.04 -3.25
N TYR A 105 -21.57 -12.15 -3.03
CA TYR A 105 -21.76 -10.70 -3.18
C TYR A 105 -20.77 -9.99 -4.12
N VAL A 106 -19.76 -10.67 -4.66
CA VAL A 106 -18.72 -10.03 -5.49
C VAL A 106 -18.77 -10.52 -6.94
N ASP A 107 -18.80 -9.56 -7.87
CA ASP A 107 -18.62 -9.83 -9.31
C ASP A 107 -17.14 -9.89 -9.67
N LEU A 108 -16.58 -11.10 -9.71
CA LEU A 108 -15.18 -11.32 -10.09
C LEU A 108 -14.90 -11.03 -11.58
N SER A 109 -15.92 -10.84 -12.41
CA SER A 109 -15.74 -10.46 -13.82
C SER A 109 -15.48 -8.96 -14.02
N ASN A 110 -15.65 -8.16 -12.96
CA ASN A 110 -15.50 -6.71 -12.98
C ASN A 110 -14.61 -6.22 -11.82
N CYS A 111 -13.35 -6.69 -11.78
CA CYS A 111 -12.40 -6.33 -10.73
C CYS A 111 -11.50 -5.15 -11.10
N TYR A 112 -11.11 -4.37 -10.09
CA TYR A 112 -10.17 -3.26 -10.23
C TYR A 112 -9.09 -3.37 -9.15
N LEU A 113 -7.84 -3.09 -9.50
CA LEU A 113 -6.77 -2.94 -8.50
C LEU A 113 -6.62 -1.47 -8.16
N LEU A 114 -6.75 -1.13 -6.89
CA LEU A 114 -6.64 0.24 -6.40
C LEU A 114 -5.48 0.36 -5.43
N GLY A 115 -4.71 1.45 -5.56
CA GLY A 115 -3.67 1.80 -4.61
C GLY A 115 -3.50 3.31 -4.48
N SER A 116 -3.07 3.75 -3.29
CA SER A 116 -2.83 5.16 -2.97
C SER A 116 -1.40 5.34 -2.44
N SER A 117 -0.68 6.35 -2.95
CA SER A 117 0.69 6.64 -2.48
C SER A 117 1.62 5.42 -2.71
N PRO A 118 2.39 4.85 -1.74
CA PRO A 118 3.18 3.64 -2.01
C PRO A 118 2.35 2.43 -2.49
N SER A 119 1.09 2.29 -2.07
CA SER A 119 0.28 1.14 -2.51
C SER A 119 -0.19 1.27 -3.96
N GLY A 120 -0.17 2.49 -4.52
CA GLY A 120 -0.38 2.68 -5.96
C GLY A 120 0.74 2.06 -6.80
N ASN A 121 1.98 2.13 -6.33
CA ASN A 121 3.10 1.42 -6.93
C ASN A 121 2.91 -0.11 -6.84
N ILE A 122 2.43 -0.61 -5.70
CA ILE A 122 2.09 -2.04 -5.54
C ILE A 122 0.99 -2.45 -6.53
N ALA A 123 -0.11 -1.71 -6.61
CA ALA A 123 -1.21 -2.00 -7.53
C ALA A 123 -0.75 -2.03 -9.00
N TYR A 124 0.14 -1.12 -9.37
CA TYR A 124 0.77 -1.08 -10.69
C TYR A 124 1.60 -2.34 -10.98
N HIS A 125 2.53 -2.69 -10.09
CA HIS A 125 3.40 -3.86 -10.28
C HIS A 125 2.64 -5.19 -10.18
N ALA A 126 1.66 -5.29 -9.29
CA ALA A 126 0.76 -6.45 -9.20
C ALA A 126 -0.06 -6.60 -10.48
N GLY A 127 -0.61 -5.50 -11.02
CA GLY A 127 -1.33 -5.50 -12.28
C GLY A 127 -0.47 -6.01 -13.44
N LEU A 128 0.77 -5.50 -13.58
CA LEU A 128 1.71 -5.99 -14.60
C LEU A 128 1.96 -7.49 -14.48
N ARG A 129 2.20 -7.99 -13.26
CA ARG A 129 2.45 -9.42 -13.01
C ARG A 129 1.21 -10.27 -13.31
N ALA A 130 0.03 -9.77 -12.97
CA ALA A 130 -1.24 -10.45 -13.27
C ALA A 130 -1.48 -10.62 -14.78
N THR A 131 -0.94 -9.74 -15.64
CA THR A 131 -1.05 -9.92 -17.10
C THR A 131 -0.29 -11.13 -17.63
N VAL A 132 0.84 -11.47 -17.01
CA VAL A 132 1.67 -12.62 -17.43
C VAL A 132 0.99 -13.95 -17.14
N VAL A 133 0.15 -13.98 -16.10
CA VAL A 133 -0.61 -15.14 -15.64
C VAL A 133 -2.12 -14.96 -15.89
N ALA A 134 -2.51 -14.08 -16.82
CA ALA A 134 -3.91 -13.71 -17.04
C ALA A 134 -4.81 -14.91 -17.41
N ASP A 135 -4.27 -15.87 -18.17
CA ASP A 135 -4.98 -17.09 -18.56
C ASP A 135 -5.32 -17.97 -17.34
N ASP A 136 -4.55 -17.87 -16.26
CA ASP A 136 -4.85 -18.56 -15.01
C ASP A 136 -6.04 -17.93 -14.27
N PHE A 137 -6.48 -16.72 -14.60
CA PHE A 137 -7.53 -15.99 -13.88
C PHE A 137 -8.91 -16.04 -14.54
N TYR A 138 -9.33 -17.17 -15.13
CA TYR A 138 -10.59 -17.25 -15.89
C TYR A 138 -11.87 -16.72 -15.17
N ARG A 139 -11.93 -16.79 -13.83
CA ARG A 139 -13.03 -16.21 -13.02
C ARG A 139 -12.80 -14.75 -12.60
N LEU A 140 -11.54 -14.34 -12.45
CA LEU A 140 -11.14 -13.03 -11.92
C LEU A 140 -10.64 -12.16 -13.08
N LYS A 141 -11.48 -11.25 -13.57
CA LYS A 141 -11.14 -10.37 -14.69
C LYS A 141 -10.84 -8.98 -14.17
N ILE A 142 -9.58 -8.58 -14.27
CA ILE A 142 -9.12 -7.24 -13.94
C ILE A 142 -9.45 -6.32 -15.12
N GLN A 143 -10.38 -5.39 -14.92
CA GLN A 143 -10.83 -4.44 -15.94
C GLN A 143 -10.00 -3.15 -15.95
N GLY A 144 -9.32 -2.84 -14.84
CA GLY A 144 -8.50 -1.64 -14.77
C GLY A 144 -7.72 -1.48 -13.47
N LEU A 145 -6.87 -0.44 -13.47
CA LEU A 145 -6.10 0.00 -12.32
C LEU A 145 -6.53 1.42 -11.92
N ILE A 146 -6.68 1.67 -10.62
CA ILE A 146 -6.97 2.98 -10.05
C ILE A 146 -5.78 3.41 -9.20
N LEU A 147 -4.97 4.31 -9.74
CA LEU A 147 -3.68 4.73 -9.19
C LEU A 147 -3.77 6.13 -8.60
N HIS A 148 -4.14 6.24 -7.33
CA HIS A 148 -4.37 7.53 -6.66
C HIS A 148 -3.07 8.09 -6.05
N HIS A 149 -2.54 9.20 -6.59
CA HIS A 149 -1.28 9.81 -6.12
C HIS A 149 -0.14 8.79 -5.92
N SER A 150 0.06 7.91 -6.89
CA SER A 150 1.01 6.79 -6.75
C SER A 150 2.44 7.27 -6.61
N PHE A 151 3.19 6.64 -5.70
CA PHE A 151 4.58 6.97 -5.43
C PHE A 151 5.52 6.24 -6.41
N PHE A 152 6.12 6.98 -7.34
CA PHE A 152 7.16 6.48 -8.22
C PHE A 152 8.43 7.33 -8.03
N GLY A 153 9.60 6.70 -8.13
CA GLY A 153 10.89 7.36 -8.09
C GLY A 153 11.76 6.88 -9.25
N GLY A 154 12.63 7.76 -9.73
CA GLY A 154 13.71 7.43 -10.65
C GLY A 154 15.06 7.65 -9.96
N VAL A 155 16.11 7.05 -10.51
CA VAL A 155 17.50 7.42 -10.23
C VAL A 155 17.97 8.52 -11.16
#